data_AF-A0A6B2DS56-F1
#
_entry.id   AF-A0A6B2DS56-F1
#
_cell.length_a   1.000
_cell.length_b   1.000
_cell.length_c   1.000
_cell.angle_alpha   90.00
_cell.angle_beta   90.00
_cell.angle_gamma   90.00
#
_symmetry.space_group_name_H-M   'P 1'
#
loop_
_entity.id
_entity.type
_entity.pdbx_description
1 polymer ?
#
loop_
_entity_poly.entity_id
_entity_poly.type
_entity_poly.pdbx_seq_one_letter_code
_entity_poly.pdbx_strand_id
1 'polypeptide(L)'
;QRLARGYLRAARAREAYAEEFGGRTVFGAPGTERDELAERLTAELLEAYLTRLPGARIFHGLAWPGSVFADVDHAVLCGKRLVLIESKLWLPGHYETAEDGRLLRNGRPFRGGGSRLAESLAAYRDLLPGVALRGAMIVYPSRSGDLTTADPGDWAAAPMTPEEFLHEIGEWLAADPSTVDHEALRTVRDQVVGGGGRAA
;
A
#
# COMPACT_ATOMS: atom_id res chain seq x y z
N GLN A 1 37.59 -14.65 -4.35
CA GLN A 1 37.05 -14.30 -5.70
C GLN A 1 35.51 -14.18 -5.78
N ARG A 2 34.70 -14.85 -4.92
CA ARG A 2 33.22 -14.68 -4.87
C ARG A 2 32.75 -13.28 -4.41
N LEU A 3 33.42 -12.68 -3.41
CA LEU A 3 33.07 -11.37 -2.84
C LEU A 3 33.17 -10.21 -3.86
N ALA A 4 34.25 -10.18 -4.67
CA ALA A 4 34.44 -9.16 -5.69
C ALA A 4 33.36 -9.20 -6.80
N ARG A 5 32.93 -10.41 -7.21
CA ARG A 5 31.83 -10.57 -8.16
C ARG A 5 30.47 -10.14 -7.57
N GLY A 6 30.24 -10.43 -6.30
CA GLY A 6 29.04 -9.97 -5.58
C GLY A 6 28.98 -8.44 -5.48
N TYR A 7 30.10 -7.80 -5.13
CA TYR A 7 30.22 -6.34 -5.06
C TYR A 7 29.97 -5.66 -6.41
N LEU A 8 30.60 -6.15 -7.49
CA LEU A 8 30.39 -5.62 -8.84
C LEU A 8 28.93 -5.78 -9.32
N ARG A 9 28.28 -6.89 -8.96
CA ARG A 9 26.86 -7.10 -9.28
C ARG A 9 25.97 -6.12 -8.50
N ALA A 10 26.26 -5.89 -7.22
CA ALA A 10 25.52 -4.92 -6.40
C ALA A 10 25.73 -3.47 -6.88
N ALA A 11 26.95 -3.11 -7.29
CA ALA A 11 27.25 -1.79 -7.85
C ALA A 11 26.49 -1.54 -9.16
N ARG A 12 26.54 -2.49 -10.10
CA ARG A 12 25.78 -2.40 -11.36
C ARG A 12 24.27 -2.36 -11.14
N ALA A 13 23.76 -3.12 -10.16
CA ALA A 13 22.34 -3.08 -9.81
C ALA A 13 21.93 -1.71 -9.22
N ARG A 14 22.83 -1.04 -8.48
CA ARG A 14 22.64 0.32 -7.98
C ARG A 14 22.70 1.37 -9.08
N GLU A 15 23.64 1.26 -10.01
CA GLU A 15 23.72 2.16 -11.18
C GLU A 15 22.48 2.03 -12.06
N ALA A 16 22.11 0.81 -12.45
CA ALA A 16 20.91 0.56 -13.26
C ALA A 16 19.63 1.06 -12.55
N TYR A 17 19.56 0.92 -11.22
CA TYR A 17 18.46 1.47 -10.43
C TYR A 17 18.42 3.00 -10.44
N ALA A 18 19.58 3.65 -10.26
CA ALA A 18 19.68 5.10 -10.28
C ALA A 18 19.35 5.66 -11.67
N GLU A 19 19.70 4.95 -12.74
CA GLU A 19 19.32 5.32 -14.11
C GLU A 19 17.83 5.18 -14.37
N GLU A 20 17.19 4.13 -13.86
CA GLU A 20 15.78 3.82 -14.16
C GLU A 20 14.79 4.58 -13.27
N PHE A 21 15.05 4.67 -11.97
CA PHE A 21 14.13 5.25 -10.99
C PHE A 21 14.67 6.54 -10.35
N GLY A 22 15.98 6.81 -10.48
CA GLY A 22 16.63 7.94 -9.83
C GLY A 22 16.41 7.93 -8.31
N GLY A 23 16.19 9.13 -7.77
CA GLY A 23 15.80 9.34 -6.36
C GLY A 23 14.28 9.28 -6.14
N ARG A 24 13.48 8.88 -7.14
CA ARG A 24 12.02 8.93 -7.04
C ARG A 24 11.52 7.89 -6.03
N THR A 25 10.69 8.35 -5.11
CA THR A 25 10.10 7.53 -4.04
C THR A 25 8.59 7.37 -4.17
N VAL A 26 7.93 8.18 -5.00
CA VAL A 26 6.47 8.22 -5.16
C VAL A 26 6.09 8.08 -6.64
N PHE A 27 5.17 7.17 -6.96
CA PHE A 27 4.69 6.87 -8.31
C PHE A 27 3.16 6.99 -8.38
N GLY A 28 2.65 7.48 -9.50
CA GLY A 28 1.22 7.76 -9.66
C GLY A 28 0.78 9.04 -8.95
N ALA A 29 -0.53 9.19 -8.79
CA ALA A 29 -1.16 10.27 -8.02
C ALA A 29 -2.42 9.72 -7.34
N PRO A 30 -2.77 10.21 -6.14
CA PRO A 30 -4.04 9.85 -5.51
C PRO A 30 -5.22 10.42 -6.30
N GLY A 31 -6.42 9.89 -6.04
CA GLY A 31 -7.66 10.43 -6.58
C GLY A 31 -7.85 11.93 -6.34
N THR A 32 -8.44 12.62 -7.32
CA THR A 32 -8.67 14.08 -7.31
C THR A 32 -10.14 14.46 -7.10
N GLU A 33 -11.07 13.52 -7.24
CA GLU A 33 -12.48 13.75 -7.08
C GLU A 33 -12.87 13.96 -5.60
N ARG A 34 -14.04 14.56 -5.37
CA ARG A 34 -14.46 14.94 -4.01
C ARG A 34 -14.64 13.72 -3.11
N ASP A 35 -15.14 12.61 -3.65
CA ASP A 35 -15.36 11.35 -2.97
C ASP A 35 -14.06 10.54 -2.72
N GLU A 36 -12.95 10.93 -3.35
CA GLU A 36 -11.61 10.35 -3.17
C GLU A 36 -10.80 11.04 -2.05
N LEU A 37 -11.48 11.76 -1.14
CA LEU A 37 -10.81 12.45 -0.03
C LEU A 37 -9.97 11.50 0.86
N ALA A 38 -10.47 10.29 1.12
CA ALA A 38 -9.72 9.32 1.93
C ALA A 38 -8.40 8.92 1.27
N GLU A 39 -8.36 8.80 -0.06
CA GLU A 39 -7.12 8.51 -0.78
C GLU A 39 -6.09 9.62 -0.63
N ARG A 40 -6.52 10.88 -0.72
CA ARG A 40 -5.60 12.02 -0.52
C ARG A 40 -5.07 12.09 0.91
N LEU A 41 -5.93 11.88 1.90
CA LEU A 41 -5.51 11.83 3.30
C LEU A 41 -4.50 10.69 3.54
N THR A 42 -4.72 9.52 2.94
CA THR A 42 -3.75 8.43 3.00
C THR A 42 -2.46 8.79 2.28
N ALA A 43 -2.50 9.35 1.07
CA ALA A 43 -1.30 9.74 0.35
C ALA A 43 -0.44 10.71 1.17
N GLU A 44 -1.04 11.74 1.78
CA GLU A 44 -0.36 12.66 2.69
C GLU A 44 0.28 11.93 3.89
N LEU A 45 -0.44 10.99 4.50
CA LEU A 45 0.08 10.15 5.59
C LEU A 45 1.31 9.33 5.15
N LEU A 46 1.21 8.63 4.02
CA LEU A 46 2.30 7.78 3.50
C LEU A 46 3.53 8.62 3.18
N GLU A 47 3.33 9.73 2.48
CA GLU A 47 4.42 10.62 2.06
C GLU A 47 5.09 11.30 3.26
N ALA A 48 4.32 11.74 4.26
CA ALA A 48 4.86 12.42 5.43
C ALA A 48 5.67 11.49 6.36
N TYR A 49 5.27 10.22 6.48
CA TYR A 49 5.83 9.31 7.48
C TYR A 49 6.67 8.18 6.89
N LEU A 50 6.20 7.49 5.85
CA LEU A 50 6.86 6.28 5.37
C LEU A 50 8.04 6.56 4.44
N THR A 51 8.09 7.73 3.80
CA THR A 51 9.27 8.16 3.01
C THR A 51 10.53 8.37 3.88
N ARG A 52 10.37 8.40 5.21
CA ARG A 52 11.50 8.38 6.16
C ARG A 52 12.25 7.06 6.15
N LEU A 53 11.63 5.97 5.67
CA LEU A 53 12.31 4.71 5.39
C LEU A 53 12.99 4.83 4.02
N PRO A 54 14.33 4.80 3.92
CA PRO A 54 15.03 5.02 2.64
C PRO A 54 14.63 4.04 1.52
N GLY A 55 14.24 2.83 1.90
CA GLY A 55 13.78 1.77 1.00
C GLY A 55 12.33 1.90 0.55
N ALA A 56 11.51 2.73 1.20
CA ALA A 56 10.09 2.80 0.89
C ALA A 56 9.83 3.42 -0.48
N ARG A 57 8.96 2.78 -1.26
CA ARG A 57 8.42 3.28 -2.52
C ARG A 57 6.90 3.26 -2.45
N ILE A 58 6.29 4.42 -2.68
CA ILE A 58 4.86 4.64 -2.60
C ILE A 58 4.29 4.65 -4.00
N PHE A 59 3.15 3.99 -4.18
CA PHE A 59 2.41 3.91 -5.43
C PHE A 59 0.98 4.33 -5.16
N HIS A 60 0.42 5.18 -6.02
CA HIS A 60 -0.98 5.58 -5.97
C HIS A 60 -1.69 5.13 -7.25
N GLY A 61 -2.90 4.58 -7.09
CA GLY A 61 -3.76 4.09 -8.16
C GLY A 61 -3.15 2.91 -8.90
N LEU A 62 -3.23 1.71 -8.33
CA LEU A 62 -2.73 0.50 -8.97
C LEU A 62 -3.86 -0.32 -9.57
N ALA A 63 -3.62 -0.86 -10.77
CA ALA A 63 -4.47 -1.85 -11.40
C ALA A 63 -4.18 -3.26 -10.88
N TRP A 64 -5.19 -4.13 -10.99
CA TRP A 64 -4.93 -5.56 -11.06
C TRP A 64 -4.29 -5.94 -12.39
N PRO A 65 -3.54 -7.06 -12.46
CA PRO A 65 -3.02 -7.56 -13.73
C PRO A 65 -4.10 -7.66 -14.81
N GLY A 66 -3.92 -6.93 -15.92
CA GLY A 66 -4.86 -6.90 -17.04
C GLY A 66 -6.04 -5.93 -16.88
N SER A 67 -6.15 -5.23 -15.74
CA SER A 67 -7.09 -4.14 -15.55
C SER A 67 -6.51 -2.81 -16.06
N VAL A 68 -7.40 -1.88 -16.39
CA VAL A 68 -7.05 -0.48 -16.73
C VAL A 68 -7.57 0.51 -15.69
N PHE A 69 -8.18 0.01 -14.62
CA PHE A 69 -8.74 0.80 -13.53
C PHE A 69 -7.81 0.78 -12.32
N ALA A 70 -7.87 1.82 -11.49
CA ALA A 70 -7.21 1.82 -10.19
C ALA A 70 -8.02 0.94 -9.23
N ASP A 71 -7.69 -0.34 -9.17
CA ASP A 71 -8.35 -1.33 -8.30
C ASP A 71 -7.85 -1.28 -6.84
N VAL A 72 -6.67 -0.69 -6.63
CA VAL A 72 -6.05 -0.48 -5.31
C VAL A 72 -5.62 0.98 -5.18
N ASP A 73 -6.08 1.66 -4.12
CA ASP A 73 -5.84 3.08 -3.93
C ASP A 73 -4.35 3.39 -3.79
N HIS A 74 -3.64 2.67 -2.92
CA HIS A 74 -2.21 2.86 -2.71
C HIS A 74 -1.46 1.56 -2.43
N ALA A 75 -0.14 1.60 -2.59
CA ALA A 75 0.75 0.56 -2.12
C ALA A 75 2.07 1.13 -1.60
N VAL A 76 2.72 0.38 -0.70
CA VAL A 76 4.06 0.70 -0.19
C VAL A 76 4.95 -0.53 -0.28
N LEU A 77 6.04 -0.42 -1.04
CA LEU A 77 7.09 -1.44 -1.14
C LEU A 77 8.31 -1.01 -0.32
N CYS A 78 8.79 -1.87 0.58
CA CYS A 78 10.07 -1.70 1.28
C CYS A 78 10.76 -3.07 1.43
N GLY A 79 12.01 -3.18 0.98
CA GLY A 79 12.70 -4.46 0.84
C GLY A 79 11.90 -5.41 -0.07
N LYS A 80 11.55 -6.59 0.47
CA LYS A 80 10.65 -7.58 -0.16
C LYS A 80 9.26 -7.63 0.49
N ARG A 81 8.78 -6.49 1.01
CA ARG A 81 7.47 -6.36 1.66
C ARG A 81 6.62 -5.35 0.92
N LEU A 82 5.44 -5.76 0.47
CA LEU A 82 4.46 -4.91 -0.19
C LEU A 82 3.19 -4.84 0.67
N VAL A 83 2.72 -3.62 0.91
CA VAL A 83 1.42 -3.36 1.52
C VAL A 83 0.50 -2.84 0.43
N LEU A 84 -0.67 -3.45 0.26
CA LEU A 84 -1.77 -2.90 -0.54
C LEU A 84 -2.73 -2.18 0.39
N ILE A 85 -3.19 -1.00 0.00
CA ILE A 85 -3.91 -0.09 0.90
C ILE A 85 -5.23 0.30 0.24
N GLU A 86 -6.31 0.14 0.99
CA GLU A 86 -7.64 0.63 0.66
C GLU A 86 -8.02 1.73 1.67
N SER A 87 -8.48 2.88 1.17
CA SER A 87 -8.78 4.07 1.95
C SER A 87 -10.31 4.26 2.04
N LYS A 88 -10.83 4.42 3.25
CA LYS A 88 -12.28 4.54 3.49
C LYS A 88 -12.62 5.83 4.21
N LEU A 89 -13.66 6.51 3.73
CA LEU A 89 -14.29 7.63 4.42
C LEU A 89 -15.65 7.19 4.95
N TRP A 90 -15.74 6.88 6.24
CA TRP A 90 -16.98 6.39 6.85
C TRP A 90 -17.43 7.23 8.05
N LEU A 91 -18.69 7.09 8.47
CA LEU A 91 -19.19 7.83 9.62
C LEU A 91 -18.45 7.41 10.91
N PRO A 92 -18.23 8.32 11.87
CA PRO A 92 -17.73 7.96 13.20
C PRO A 92 -18.45 6.76 13.83
N GLY A 93 -17.69 5.93 14.54
CA GLY A 93 -18.13 4.68 15.16
C GLY A 93 -16.98 3.73 15.44
N HIS A 94 -17.31 2.61 16.07
CA HIS A 94 -16.41 1.49 16.28
C HIS A 94 -16.52 0.49 15.13
N TYR A 95 -15.39 0.12 14.53
CA TYR A 95 -15.31 -0.76 13.37
C TYR A 95 -14.63 -2.08 13.71
N GLU A 96 -15.17 -3.18 13.19
CA GLU A 96 -14.66 -4.51 13.44
C GLU A 96 -14.93 -5.42 12.23
N THR A 97 -14.16 -6.50 12.14
CA THR A 97 -14.40 -7.58 11.18
C THR A 97 -14.99 -8.76 11.93
N ALA A 98 -16.18 -9.19 11.55
CA ALA A 98 -16.82 -10.37 12.11
C ALA A 98 -16.04 -11.66 11.74
N GLU A 99 -16.33 -12.76 12.43
CA GLU A 99 -15.72 -14.08 12.17
C GLU A 99 -15.95 -14.61 10.74
N ASP A 100 -16.95 -14.09 10.03
CA ASP A 100 -17.24 -14.44 8.64
C ASP A 100 -16.66 -13.43 7.63
N GLY A 101 -15.80 -12.51 8.09
CA GLY A 101 -15.16 -11.48 7.27
C GLY A 101 -16.02 -10.26 6.97
N ARG A 102 -17.28 -10.20 7.46
CA ARG A 102 -18.12 -9.01 7.26
C ARG A 102 -17.66 -7.84 8.11
N LEU A 103 -17.63 -6.66 7.51
CA LEU A 103 -17.35 -5.41 8.22
C LEU A 103 -18.59 -4.93 8.98
N LEU A 104 -18.39 -4.65 10.27
CA LEU A 104 -19.42 -4.12 11.16
C LEU A 104 -19.05 -2.70 11.60
N ARG A 105 -20.07 -1.89 11.86
CA ARG A 105 -19.97 -0.62 12.56
C ARG A 105 -20.90 -0.66 13.77
N ASN A 106 -20.35 -0.49 14.96
CA ASN A 106 -21.07 -0.57 16.24
C ASN A 106 -21.84 -1.91 16.36
N GLY A 107 -21.19 -3.04 16.06
CA GLY A 107 -21.79 -4.37 16.15
C GLY A 107 -22.80 -4.73 15.05
N ARG A 108 -22.94 -3.91 13.99
CA ARG A 108 -23.94 -4.14 12.93
C ARG A 108 -23.36 -3.98 11.52
N PRO A 109 -23.79 -4.79 10.54
CA PRO A 109 -23.48 -4.55 9.14
C PRO A 109 -23.96 -3.17 8.70
N PHE A 110 -23.22 -2.53 7.81
CA PHE A 110 -23.56 -1.21 7.29
C PHE A 110 -23.39 -1.14 5.78
N ARG A 111 -24.15 -0.25 5.14
CA ARG A 111 -24.06 -0.05 3.69
C ARG A 111 -22.72 0.61 3.33
N GLY A 112 -22.04 0.07 2.33
CA GLY A 112 -20.74 0.59 1.87
C GLY A 112 -19.53 0.00 2.62
N GLY A 113 -19.75 -0.92 3.57
CA GLY A 113 -18.70 -1.70 4.23
C GLY A 113 -18.16 -2.86 3.40
N GLY A 114 -17.94 -2.65 2.11
CA GLY A 114 -17.31 -3.63 1.22
C GLY A 114 -15.82 -3.33 1.05
N SER A 115 -15.05 -4.38 0.77
CA SER A 115 -13.62 -4.33 0.45
C SER A 115 -13.33 -5.19 -0.75
N ARG A 116 -12.30 -4.83 -1.53
CA ARG A 116 -11.70 -5.69 -2.57
C ARG A 116 -10.27 -6.10 -2.23
N LEU A 117 -9.85 -5.88 -1.00
CA LEU A 117 -8.46 -6.02 -0.59
C LEU A 117 -8.03 -7.49 -0.56
N ALA A 118 -8.94 -8.40 -0.20
CA ALA A 118 -8.64 -9.83 -0.22
C ALA A 118 -8.38 -10.35 -1.65
N GLU A 119 -9.20 -9.92 -2.61
CA GLU A 119 -9.04 -10.20 -4.04
C GLU A 119 -7.77 -9.56 -4.60
N SER A 120 -7.49 -8.31 -4.22
CA SER A 120 -6.26 -7.61 -4.61
C SER A 120 -5.01 -8.32 -4.12
N LEU A 121 -5.02 -8.80 -2.87
CA LEU A 121 -3.90 -9.57 -2.33
C LEU A 121 -3.71 -10.90 -3.03
N ALA A 122 -4.79 -11.59 -3.42
CA ALA A 122 -4.69 -12.80 -4.21
C ALA A 122 -4.02 -12.52 -5.56
N ALA A 123 -4.49 -11.50 -6.28
CA ALA A 123 -3.93 -11.11 -7.58
C ALA A 123 -2.44 -10.72 -7.50
N TYR A 124 -2.05 -9.96 -6.46
CA TYR A 124 -0.67 -9.54 -6.29
C TYR A 124 0.25 -10.66 -5.75
N ARG A 125 -0.28 -11.64 -5.00
CA ARG A 125 0.51 -12.83 -4.61
C ARG A 125 0.94 -13.63 -5.83
N ASP A 126 0.06 -13.78 -6.81
CA ASP A 126 0.38 -14.47 -8.06
C ASP A 126 1.36 -13.65 -8.90
N LEU A 127 1.23 -12.32 -8.91
CA LEU A 127 2.11 -11.41 -9.64
C LEU A 127 3.54 -11.34 -9.06
N LEU A 128 3.69 -11.45 -7.74
CA LEU A 128 4.95 -11.18 -7.03
C LEU A 128 5.37 -12.37 -6.14
N PRO A 129 5.74 -13.51 -6.75
CA PRO A 129 6.17 -14.68 -5.99
C PRO A 129 7.40 -14.36 -5.14
N GLY A 130 7.30 -14.60 -3.83
CA GLY A 130 8.41 -14.38 -2.88
C GLY A 130 8.50 -12.96 -2.30
N VAL A 131 7.58 -12.07 -2.64
CA VAL A 131 7.31 -10.84 -1.89
C VAL A 131 6.34 -11.17 -0.76
N ALA A 132 6.59 -10.65 0.44
CA ALA A 132 5.64 -10.74 1.54
C ALA A 132 4.56 -9.67 1.36
N LEU A 133 3.29 -10.06 1.37
CA LEU A 133 2.16 -9.16 1.13
C LEU A 133 1.29 -8.98 2.38
N ARG A 134 0.88 -7.74 2.64
CA ARG A 134 -0.18 -7.39 3.60
C ARG A 134 -1.20 -6.45 2.98
N GLY A 135 -2.44 -6.54 3.44
CA GLY A 135 -3.46 -5.54 3.18
C GLY A 135 -3.56 -4.59 4.36
N ALA A 136 -3.91 -3.34 4.12
CA ALA A 136 -4.33 -2.39 5.14
C ALA A 136 -5.58 -1.63 4.67
N MET A 137 -6.64 -1.64 5.48
CA MET A 137 -7.79 -0.78 5.25
C MET A 137 -7.77 0.38 6.22
N ILE A 138 -7.43 1.57 5.73
CA ILE A 138 -7.35 2.77 6.58
C ILE A 138 -8.69 3.49 6.55
N VAL A 139 -9.26 3.74 7.72
CA VAL A 139 -10.56 4.40 7.85
C VAL A 139 -10.42 5.80 8.44
N TYR A 140 -10.97 6.78 7.74
CA TYR A 140 -11.09 8.17 8.16
C TYR A 140 -12.54 8.53 8.49
N PRO A 141 -12.78 9.38 9.50
CA PRO A 141 -14.11 9.85 9.84
C PRO A 141 -14.60 10.87 8.80
N SER A 142 -15.80 10.65 8.24
CA SER A 142 -16.43 11.53 7.24
C SER A 142 -16.96 12.85 7.80
N ARG A 143 -16.95 12.98 9.13
CA ARG A 143 -17.33 14.16 9.92
C ARG A 143 -16.72 14.02 11.32
N SER A 144 -16.70 15.11 12.08
CA SER A 144 -16.25 15.07 13.48
C SER A 144 -16.98 14.00 14.30
N GLY A 145 -16.21 13.27 15.10
CA GLY A 145 -16.67 12.21 16.00
C GLY A 145 -15.60 11.13 16.14
N ASP A 146 -15.77 10.28 17.15
CA ASP A 146 -14.80 9.23 17.45
C ASP A 146 -14.86 8.10 16.42
N LEU A 147 -13.68 7.69 15.96
CA LEU A 147 -13.51 6.52 15.11
C LEU A 147 -12.51 5.60 15.79
N THR A 148 -12.95 4.38 16.08
CA THR A 148 -12.13 3.35 16.69
C THR A 148 -12.30 2.04 15.94
N THR A 149 -11.37 1.12 16.13
CA THR A 149 -11.31 -0.17 15.47
C THR A 149 -11.08 -1.25 16.53
N ALA A 150 -11.55 -2.46 16.26
CA ALA A 150 -11.19 -3.64 17.03
C ALA A 150 -9.84 -4.18 16.55
N ASP A 151 -9.22 -5.05 17.36
CA ASP A 151 -8.02 -5.78 16.96
C ASP A 151 -8.27 -6.48 15.59
N PRO A 152 -7.40 -6.24 14.60
CA PRO A 152 -7.61 -6.74 13.24
C PRO A 152 -7.59 -8.27 13.14
N GLY A 153 -6.98 -8.97 14.11
CA GLY A 153 -6.71 -10.40 13.99
C GLY A 153 -5.94 -10.74 12.70
N ASP A 154 -6.27 -11.86 12.07
CA ASP A 154 -5.62 -12.32 10.82
C ASP A 154 -6.34 -11.83 9.54
N TRP A 155 -7.36 -10.96 9.66
CA TRP A 155 -8.16 -10.55 8.51
C TRP A 155 -7.42 -9.49 7.69
N ALA A 156 -7.16 -9.85 6.43
CA ALA A 156 -6.43 -8.98 5.50
C ALA A 156 -7.13 -7.63 5.18
N ALA A 157 -8.43 -7.53 5.45
CA ALA A 157 -9.25 -6.34 5.24
C ALA A 157 -9.79 -5.75 6.55
N ALA A 158 -9.14 -6.06 7.68
CA ALA A 158 -9.53 -5.46 8.94
C ALA A 158 -9.33 -3.93 8.93
N PRO A 159 -10.32 -3.17 9.41
CA PRO A 159 -10.24 -1.73 9.45
C PRO A 159 -9.23 -1.30 10.52
N MET A 160 -8.42 -0.30 10.19
CA MET A 160 -7.46 0.33 11.11
C MET A 160 -7.55 1.86 11.00
N THR A 161 -7.26 2.53 12.10
CA THR A 161 -7.07 3.98 12.13
C THR A 161 -5.75 4.37 11.47
N PRO A 162 -5.56 5.64 11.07
CA PRO A 162 -4.28 6.11 10.55
C PRO A 162 -3.11 5.91 11.54
N GLU A 163 -3.37 6.03 12.84
CA GLU A 163 -2.37 5.86 13.89
C GLU A 163 -1.94 4.39 14.03
N GLU A 164 -2.90 3.46 14.08
CA GLU A 164 -2.61 2.03 14.11
C GLU A 164 -1.86 1.57 12.86
N PHE A 165 -2.27 2.07 11.68
CA PHE A 165 -1.55 1.82 10.43
C PHE A 165 -0.07 2.22 10.55
N LEU A 166 0.24 3.42 11.04
CA LEU A 166 1.62 3.86 11.17
C LEU A 166 2.43 3.01 12.14
N HIS A 167 1.83 2.55 13.24
CA HIS A 167 2.50 1.66 14.19
C HIS A 167 2.68 0.28 13.59
N GLU A 168 1.61 -0.42 13.24
CA GLU A 168 1.67 -1.82 12.85
C GLU A 168 2.33 -2.05 11.48
N ILE A 169 1.92 -1.28 10.47
CA ILE A 169 2.46 -1.41 9.12
C ILE A 169 3.83 -0.73 9.02
N GLY A 170 4.01 0.41 9.70
CA GLY A 170 5.31 1.07 9.76
C GLY A 170 6.37 0.18 10.41
N GLU A 171 6.07 -0.47 11.54
CA GLU A 171 6.98 -1.43 12.17
C GLU A 171 7.28 -2.63 11.26
N TRP A 172 6.26 -3.17 10.59
CA TRP A 172 6.43 -4.31 9.69
C TRP A 172 7.32 -3.97 8.48
N LEU A 173 7.17 -2.77 7.90
CA LEU A 173 8.02 -2.28 6.82
C LEU A 173 9.45 -1.97 7.32
N ALA A 174 9.57 -1.41 8.53
CA ALA A 174 10.84 -1.04 9.14
C ALA A 174 11.75 -2.24 9.48
N ALA A 175 11.26 -3.48 9.37
CA ALA A 175 12.08 -4.68 9.47
C ALA A 175 13.16 -4.77 8.38
N ASP A 176 13.01 -4.06 7.26
CA ASP A 176 14.03 -3.89 6.22
C ASP A 176 13.94 -2.48 5.62
N PRO A 177 14.39 -1.45 6.35
CA PRO A 177 14.01 -0.06 6.09
C PRO A 177 14.82 0.59 4.96
N SER A 178 15.94 -0.01 4.57
CA SER A 178 16.96 0.61 3.70
C SER A 178 17.11 -0.03 2.33
N THR A 179 16.35 -1.09 2.05
CA THR A 179 16.43 -1.80 0.78
C THR A 179 15.09 -1.75 0.04
N VAL A 180 15.12 -2.06 -1.25
CA VAL A 180 13.95 -2.26 -2.08
C VAL A 180 14.30 -3.33 -3.10
N ASP A 181 13.40 -4.28 -3.33
CA ASP A 181 13.58 -5.26 -4.38
C ASP A 181 13.28 -4.63 -5.75
N HIS A 182 14.28 -4.61 -6.63
CA HIS A 182 14.18 -3.89 -7.91
C HIS A 182 13.27 -4.59 -8.92
N GLU A 183 13.09 -5.91 -8.81
CA GLU A 183 12.18 -6.65 -9.69
C GLU A 183 10.74 -6.38 -9.25
N ALA A 184 10.47 -6.50 -7.94
CA ALA A 184 9.17 -6.13 -7.38
C ALA A 184 8.81 -4.66 -7.65
N LEU A 185 9.76 -3.74 -7.51
CA LEU A 185 9.55 -2.32 -7.81
C LEU A 185 9.10 -2.10 -9.27
N ARG A 186 9.78 -2.70 -10.24
CA ARG A 186 9.39 -2.62 -11.66
C ARG A 186 7.98 -3.14 -11.87
N THR A 187 7.73 -4.36 -11.38
CA THR A 187 6.44 -5.02 -11.55
C THR A 187 5.29 -4.23 -10.93
N VAL A 188 5.47 -3.67 -9.72
CA VAL A 188 4.45 -2.85 -9.06
C VAL A 188 4.27 -1.51 -9.77
N ARG A 189 5.37 -0.86 -10.20
CA ARG A 189 5.30 0.38 -10.97
C ARG A 189 4.49 0.19 -12.25
N ASP A 190 4.63 -0.95 -12.92
CA ASP A 190 3.92 -1.23 -14.16
C ASP A 190 2.41 -1.41 -13.97
N GLN A 191 1.94 -1.60 -12.73
CA GLN A 191 0.52 -1.58 -12.39
C GLN A 191 -0.02 -0.18 -12.09
N VAL A 192 0.81 0.86 -12.00
CA VAL A 192 0.33 2.22 -11.72
C VAL A 192 -0.44 2.78 -12.92
N VAL A 193 -1.71 3.10 -12.70
CA VAL A 193 -2.61 3.66 -13.70
C VAL A 193 -2.28 5.13 -13.98
N GLY A 194 -2.45 5.58 -15.22
CA GLY A 194 -2.21 6.97 -15.61
C GLY A 194 -0.73 7.41 -15.63
N GLY A 195 0.20 6.55 -15.19
CA GLY A 195 1.65 6.80 -15.17
C GLY A 195 2.36 6.63 -16.52
N GLY A 196 1.62 6.54 -17.63
CA GLY A 196 2.11 6.38 -18.99
C GLY A 196 2.73 7.65 -19.58
N GLY A 197 3.70 8.24 -18.89
CA GLY A 197 4.69 9.06 -19.56
C GLY A 197 5.57 8.15 -20.41
N ARG A 198 5.24 8.01 -21.70
CA ARG A 198 6.22 7.55 -22.70
C ARG A 198 7.48 8.38 -22.50
N ALA A 199 8.61 7.72 -22.26
CA ALA A 199 9.90 8.31 -22.61
C ALA A 199 9.80 8.73 -24.08
N ALA A 200 9.84 10.03 -24.32
CA ALA A 200 10.13 10.59 -25.63
C ALA A 200 11.64 10.59 -25.83
#